data_AF-A0A8J3BAJ4-F1
#
_entry.id   AF-A0A8J3BAJ4-F1
#
_cell.length_a   1.000
_cell.length_b   1.000
_cell.length_c   1.000
_cell.angle_alpha   90.00
_cell.angle_beta   90.00
_cell.angle_gamma   90.00
#
_symmetry.space_group_name_H-M   'P 1'
#
loop_
_entity.id
_entity.type
_entity.pdbx_description
1 polymer ?
#
loop_
_entity_poly.entity_id
_entity_poly.type
_entity_poly.pdbx_seq_one_letter_code
_entity_poly.pdbx_strand_id
1 'polypeptide(L)'
;MNRRTLAVVLGAVVLAGIAGTASAMLIGDDPEPAPPSVEQVFLEETARHLCAVQSRVYPDPSALASAHRSQPSYAAVPAPSVSPLRAKLDSDPAFAARLADELRRSCRPATPTAGPGPTG
;
A
#
# COMPACT_ATOMS: atom_id res chain seq x y z
N MET A 1 1.73 18.40 40.70
CA MET A 1 0.61 17.44 40.81
C MET A 1 0.16 17.09 39.40
N ASN A 2 0.27 15.82 38.99
CA ASN A 2 -0.63 15.12 38.05
C ASN A 2 0.00 13.76 37.69
N ARG A 3 -0.36 12.75 38.49
CA ARG A 3 -0.04 11.34 38.26
C ARG A 3 -0.93 10.83 37.11
N ARG A 4 -0.33 10.41 35.99
CA ARG A 4 -1.05 9.69 34.93
C ARG A 4 -0.94 8.19 35.18
N THR A 5 -2.07 7.61 35.50
CA THR A 5 -2.31 6.19 35.78
C THR A 5 -2.05 5.35 34.51
N LEU A 6 -1.07 4.46 34.57
CA LEU A 6 -0.83 3.40 33.58
C LEU A 6 -1.69 2.18 33.96
N ALA A 7 -2.75 1.92 33.19
CA ALA A 7 -3.49 0.66 33.28
C ALA A 7 -2.89 -0.34 32.28
N VAL A 8 -2.17 -1.32 32.80
CA VAL A 8 -1.66 -2.48 32.05
C VAL A 8 -2.80 -3.48 31.90
N VAL A 9 -3.30 -3.66 30.68
CA VAL A 9 -4.28 -4.71 30.36
C VAL A 9 -3.51 -5.97 29.99
N LEU A 10 -3.46 -6.94 30.90
CA LEU A 10 -3.03 -8.31 30.62
C LEU A 10 -4.16 -9.03 29.87
N GLY A 11 -4.00 -9.23 28.56
CA GLY A 11 -4.87 -10.07 27.75
C GLY A 11 -4.40 -11.52 27.77
N ALA A 12 -5.23 -12.42 28.28
CA ALA A 12 -5.01 -13.86 28.30
C ALA A 12 -5.04 -14.46 26.88
N VAL A 13 -4.00 -15.20 26.52
CA VAL A 13 -3.93 -16.00 25.27
C VAL A 13 -4.61 -17.34 25.54
N VAL A 14 -5.78 -17.56 24.93
CA VAL A 14 -6.40 -18.88 24.86
C VAL A 14 -5.94 -19.56 23.58
N LEU A 15 -5.01 -20.50 23.73
CA LEU A 15 -4.63 -21.51 22.74
C LEU A 15 -5.65 -22.65 22.80
N ALA A 16 -6.47 -22.80 21.76
CA ALA A 16 -7.26 -24.01 21.57
C ALA A 16 -7.51 -24.27 20.07
N GLY A 17 -7.16 -25.47 19.62
CA GLY A 17 -7.85 -26.10 18.48
C GLY A 17 -7.03 -26.38 17.22
N ILE A 18 -6.11 -27.33 17.30
CA ILE A 18 -5.61 -28.12 16.17
C ILE A 18 -6.53 -29.34 16.00
N ALA A 19 -7.26 -29.44 14.87
CA ALA A 19 -7.67 -30.71 14.23
C ALA A 19 -8.57 -30.43 13.03
N GLY A 20 -8.19 -30.92 11.84
CA GLY A 20 -9.06 -30.87 10.66
C GLY A 20 -8.34 -31.10 9.34
N THR A 21 -7.75 -32.29 9.15
CA THR A 21 -7.34 -32.77 7.82
C THR A 21 -8.59 -33.11 7.00
N ALA A 22 -9.04 -32.15 6.19
CA ALA A 22 -9.98 -32.40 5.10
C ALA A 22 -9.24 -32.22 3.78
N SER A 23 -8.79 -33.33 3.20
CA SER A 23 -8.34 -33.40 1.81
C SER A 23 -9.56 -33.26 0.90
N ALA A 24 -10.02 -32.02 0.71
CA ALA A 24 -10.91 -31.69 -0.38
C ALA A 24 -10.03 -31.37 -1.60
N MET A 25 -10.02 -32.29 -2.58
CA MET A 25 -9.69 -31.94 -3.96
C MET A 25 -10.73 -30.93 -4.44
N LEU A 26 -10.49 -29.63 -4.18
CA LEU A 26 -11.29 -28.56 -4.73
C LEU A 26 -10.78 -28.28 -6.15
N ILE A 27 -11.56 -28.72 -7.12
CA ILE A 27 -11.55 -28.17 -8.48
C ILE A 27 -11.74 -26.66 -8.29
N GLY A 28 -10.65 -25.92 -8.51
CA GLY A 28 -10.54 -24.50 -8.19
C GLY A 28 -11.47 -23.68 -9.07
N ASP A 29 -12.61 -23.32 -8.51
CA ASP A 29 -13.29 -22.08 -8.85
C ASP A 29 -12.36 -20.97 -8.32
N ASP A 30 -11.38 -20.57 -9.12
CA ASP A 30 -10.51 -19.44 -8.77
C ASP A 30 -11.43 -18.21 -8.79
N PRO A 31 -11.81 -17.66 -7.62
CA PRO A 31 -12.78 -16.58 -7.60
C PRO A 31 -12.18 -15.42 -8.38
N GLU A 32 -12.88 -14.98 -9.43
CA GLU A 32 -12.44 -13.85 -10.23
C GLU A 32 -12.10 -12.69 -9.28
N PRO A 33 -10.88 -12.12 -9.34
CA PRO A 33 -10.44 -11.14 -8.39
C PRO A 33 -11.39 -9.95 -8.45
N ALA A 34 -12.05 -9.67 -7.33
CA ALA A 34 -12.96 -8.53 -7.24
C ALA A 34 -12.23 -7.25 -7.67
N PRO A 35 -12.91 -6.35 -8.41
CA PRO A 35 -12.28 -5.11 -8.85
C PRO A 35 -11.76 -4.33 -7.65
N PRO A 36 -10.60 -3.66 -7.78
CA PRO A 36 -10.02 -2.90 -6.68
C PRO A 36 -10.98 -1.78 -6.25
N SER A 37 -11.03 -1.53 -4.94
CA SER A 37 -11.83 -0.43 -4.42
C SER A 37 -11.26 0.93 -4.86
N VAL A 38 -12.11 1.97 -4.90
CA VAL A 38 -11.67 3.34 -5.22
C VAL A 38 -10.55 3.82 -4.27
N GLU A 39 -10.60 3.44 -2.99
CA GLU A 39 -9.53 3.72 -2.04
C GLU A 39 -8.22 3.06 -2.45
N GLN A 40 -8.28 1.78 -2.83
CA GLN A 40 -7.11 0.99 -3.22
C GLN A 40 -6.45 1.59 -4.47
N VAL A 41 -7.24 1.88 -5.51
CA VAL A 41 -6.74 2.52 -6.75
C VAL A 41 -6.10 3.87 -6.44
N PHE A 42 -6.71 4.68 -5.57
CA PHE A 42 -6.12 5.95 -5.15
C PHE A 42 -4.75 5.76 -4.48
N LEU A 43 -4.62 4.78 -3.56
CA LEU A 43 -3.37 4.50 -2.86
C LEU A 43 -2.28 3.99 -3.81
N GLU A 44 -2.62 3.07 -4.72
CA GLU A 44 -1.71 2.54 -5.74
C GLU A 44 -1.19 3.62 -6.68
N GLU A 45 -2.08 4.48 -7.19
CA GLU A 45 -1.71 5.57 -8.08
C GLU A 45 -0.85 6.63 -7.38
N THR A 46 -1.20 6.95 -6.14
CA THR A 46 -0.40 7.86 -5.31
C THR A 46 0.99 7.28 -5.04
N ALA A 47 1.06 6.00 -4.68
CA ALA A 47 2.32 5.31 -4.42
C ALA A 47 3.20 5.25 -5.68
N ARG A 48 2.62 4.92 -6.84
CA ARG A 48 3.29 4.88 -8.13
C ARG A 48 3.87 6.25 -8.51
N HIS A 49 3.10 7.32 -8.34
CA HIS A 49 3.56 8.69 -8.59
C HIS A 49 4.73 9.07 -7.70
N LEU A 50 4.59 8.89 -6.40
CA LEU A 50 5.66 9.19 -5.43
C LEU A 50 6.92 8.38 -5.75
N CYS A 51 6.76 7.12 -6.13
CA CYS A 51 7.89 6.30 -6.54
C CYS A 51 8.58 6.81 -7.80
N ALA A 52 7.80 7.20 -8.81
CA ALA A 52 8.31 7.79 -10.03
C ALA A 52 9.09 9.09 -9.75
N VAL A 53 8.61 9.93 -8.83
CA VAL A 53 9.33 11.13 -8.39
C VAL A 53 10.64 10.74 -7.71
N GLN A 54 10.63 9.81 -6.75
CA GLN A 54 11.81 9.39 -6.00
C GLN A 54 12.88 8.65 -6.84
N SER A 55 12.45 7.98 -7.91
CA SER A 55 13.34 7.25 -8.83
C SER A 55 14.11 8.16 -9.80
N ARG A 56 13.78 9.45 -9.86
CA ARG A 56 14.38 10.41 -10.80
C ARG A 56 15.36 11.32 -10.09
N VAL A 57 16.51 11.54 -10.72
CA VAL A 57 17.46 12.58 -10.32
C VAL A 57 17.04 13.90 -10.96
N TYR A 58 16.78 14.91 -10.16
CA TYR A 58 16.45 16.25 -10.64
C TYR A 58 17.69 17.15 -10.56
N PRO A 59 18.11 17.79 -11.66
CA PRO A 59 19.24 18.71 -11.65
C PRO A 59 18.92 20.04 -10.95
N ASP A 60 17.63 20.40 -10.84
CA ASP A 60 17.14 21.62 -10.21
C ASP A 60 16.26 21.28 -9.00
N PRO A 61 16.55 21.79 -7.79
CA PRO A 61 15.70 21.60 -6.62
C PRO A 61 14.28 22.15 -6.80
N SER A 62 14.09 23.18 -7.63
CA SER A 62 12.76 23.73 -7.91
C SER A 62 11.88 22.74 -8.70
N ALA A 63 12.51 21.94 -9.57
CA ALA A 63 11.85 20.88 -10.33
C ALA A 63 11.42 19.72 -9.41
N LEU A 64 12.26 19.34 -8.43
CA LEU A 64 11.90 18.33 -7.41
C LEU A 64 10.69 18.79 -6.58
N ALA A 65 10.73 20.03 -6.06
CA ALA A 65 9.62 20.60 -5.30
C ALA A 65 8.32 20.70 -6.13
N SER A 66 8.44 20.95 -7.42
CA SER A 66 7.29 20.98 -8.34
C SER A 66 6.75 19.57 -8.61
N ALA A 67 7.62 18.57 -8.77
CA ALA A 67 7.23 17.18 -8.93
C ALA A 67 6.45 16.66 -7.71
N HIS A 68 6.90 16.97 -6.49
CA HIS A 68 6.16 16.60 -5.27
C HIS A 68 4.81 17.30 -5.12
N ARG A 69 4.67 18.54 -5.63
CA ARG A 69 3.40 19.28 -5.61
C ARG A 69 2.44 18.86 -6.72
N SER A 70 2.95 18.22 -7.78
CA SER A 70 2.12 17.71 -8.87
C SER A 70 1.22 16.58 -8.39
N GLN A 71 -0.02 16.58 -8.86
CA GLN A 71 -1.01 15.56 -8.50
C GLN A 71 -0.92 14.37 -9.46
N PRO A 72 -1.05 13.13 -8.98
CA PRO A 72 -1.20 11.97 -9.84
C PRO A 72 -2.43 12.11 -10.72
N SER A 73 -2.40 11.49 -11.91
CA SER A 73 -3.60 11.31 -12.71
C SER A 73 -4.37 10.09 -12.20
N TYR A 74 -5.56 10.31 -11.65
CA TYR A 74 -6.41 9.24 -11.13
C TYR A 74 -7.52 8.87 -12.12
N ALA A 75 -7.17 8.24 -13.26
CA ALA A 75 -8.13 7.97 -14.33
C ALA A 75 -9.31 7.08 -13.88
N ALA A 76 -9.08 6.15 -12.96
CA ALA A 76 -10.08 5.22 -12.43
C ALA A 76 -10.72 5.66 -11.10
N VAL A 77 -10.34 6.84 -10.56
CA VAL A 77 -10.96 7.41 -9.35
C VAL A 77 -11.87 8.55 -9.78
N PRO A 78 -13.17 8.53 -9.43
CA PRO A 78 -14.04 9.67 -9.70
C PRO A 78 -13.48 10.95 -9.07
N ALA A 79 -13.44 12.03 -9.84
CA ALA A 79 -12.99 13.34 -9.36
C ALA A 79 -13.55 13.76 -7.98
N PRO A 80 -14.86 13.58 -7.66
CA PRO A 80 -15.38 13.95 -6.34
C PRO A 80 -14.81 13.09 -5.18
N SER A 81 -14.26 11.90 -5.46
CA SER A 81 -13.67 11.02 -4.46
C SER A 81 -12.23 11.38 -4.10
N VAL A 82 -11.52 12.14 -4.94
CA VAL A 82 -10.09 12.43 -4.72
C VAL A 82 -9.87 13.33 -3.50
N SER A 83 -10.66 14.40 -3.35
CA SER A 83 -10.52 15.34 -2.23
C SER A 83 -10.71 14.70 -0.84
N PRO A 84 -11.76 13.91 -0.58
CA PRO A 84 -11.93 13.26 0.72
C PRO A 84 -10.84 12.20 0.99
N LEU A 85 -10.40 11.46 -0.04
CA LEU A 85 -9.30 10.49 0.13
C LEU A 85 -7.97 11.16 0.46
N ARG A 86 -7.70 12.33 -0.13
CA ARG A 86 -6.56 13.16 0.25
C ARG A 86 -6.66 13.63 1.70
N ALA A 87 -7.83 14.11 2.13
CA ALA A 87 -8.03 14.52 3.53
C ALA A 87 -7.82 13.35 4.51
N LYS A 88 -8.19 12.11 4.13
CA LYS A 88 -7.94 10.90 4.94
C LYS A 88 -6.45 10.64 5.16
N LEU A 89 -5.56 11.00 4.23
CA LEU A 89 -4.12 10.84 4.45
C LEU A 89 -3.61 11.65 5.64
N ASP A 90 -4.22 12.81 5.92
CA ASP A 90 -3.84 13.67 7.03
C ASP A 90 -4.58 13.31 8.33
N SER A 91 -5.84 12.89 8.23
CA SER A 91 -6.70 12.66 9.41
C SER A 91 -6.76 11.22 9.90
N ASP A 92 -6.44 10.23 9.05
CA ASP A 92 -6.55 8.80 9.35
C ASP A 92 -5.17 8.11 9.30
N PRO A 93 -4.54 7.82 10.46
CA PRO A 93 -3.23 7.20 10.50
C PRO A 93 -3.20 5.78 9.92
N ALA A 94 -4.34 5.05 9.93
CA ALA A 94 -4.42 3.74 9.32
C ALA A 94 -4.45 3.85 7.78
N PHE A 95 -5.11 4.87 7.24
CA PHE A 95 -5.07 5.18 5.81
C PHE A 95 -3.66 5.55 5.34
N ALA A 96 -2.95 6.38 6.11
CA ALA A 96 -1.55 6.72 5.84
C ALA A 96 -0.61 5.51 5.93
N ALA A 97 -0.82 4.61 6.89
CA ALA A 97 -0.07 3.36 6.99
C ALA A 97 -0.27 2.48 5.76
N ARG A 98 -1.51 2.36 5.25
CA ARG A 98 -1.79 1.66 3.99
C ARG A 98 -1.05 2.28 2.80
N LEU A 99 -0.99 3.62 2.69
CA LEU A 99 -0.18 4.28 1.65
C LEU A 99 1.30 3.91 1.78
N ALA A 100 1.85 3.88 3.00
CA ALA A 100 3.23 3.47 3.22
C ALA A 100 3.49 2.02 2.77
N ASP A 101 2.52 1.13 2.97
CA ASP A 101 2.60 -0.26 2.49
C ASP A 101 2.57 -0.36 0.97
N GLU A 102 1.73 0.44 0.30
CA GLU A 102 1.69 0.54 -1.16
C GLU A 102 2.98 1.14 -1.73
N LEU A 103 3.57 2.14 -1.06
CA LEU A 103 4.86 2.71 -1.45
C LEU A 103 5.97 1.66 -1.40
N ARG A 104 6.04 0.86 -0.33
CA ARG A 104 7.03 -0.21 -0.20
C ARG A 104 6.88 -1.28 -1.28
N ARG A 105 5.64 -1.57 -1.71
CA ARG A 105 5.35 -2.49 -2.81
C ARG A 105 5.72 -1.90 -4.16
N SER A 106 5.30 -0.66 -4.43
CA SER A 106 5.49 0.02 -5.71
C SER A 106 6.95 0.36 -5.99
N CYS A 107 7.74 0.68 -4.95
CA CYS A 107 9.15 1.03 -5.07
C CYS A 107 10.10 -0.15 -4.93
N ARG A 108 9.60 -1.37 -4.81
CA ARG A 108 10.48 -2.53 -4.81
C ARG A 108 11.19 -2.58 -6.17
N PRO A 109 12.54 -2.63 -6.21
CA PRO A 109 13.23 -2.84 -7.47
C PRO A 109 12.72 -4.16 -8.06
N ALA A 110 12.32 -4.14 -9.33
CA ALA A 110 11.96 -5.36 -10.03
C ALA A 110 13.09 -6.34 -9.81
N THR A 111 12.82 -7.44 -9.10
CA THR A 111 13.81 -8.48 -8.89
C THR A 111 14.26 -8.88 -10.29
N PRO A 112 15.57 -8.78 -10.63
CA PRO A 112 16.03 -9.20 -11.94
C PRO A 112 15.61 -10.65 -12.08
N THR A 113 14.59 -10.88 -12.91
CA THR A 113 14.22 -12.22 -13.32
C THR A 113 15.49 -12.70 -13.98
N ALA A 114 16.18 -13.65 -13.35
CA ALA A 114 17.44 -14.18 -13.85
C ALA A 114 17.17 -14.63 -15.30
N GLY A 115 17.52 -13.77 -16.26
CA GLY A 115 17.43 -14.13 -17.66
C GLY A 115 18.32 -15.34 -17.86
N PRO A 116 17.95 -16.28 -18.74
CA PRO A 116 18.85 -17.40 -19.06
C PRO A 116 20.20 -16.79 -19.43
N GLY A 117 21.22 -17.07 -18.62
CA GLY A 117 22.54 -16.49 -18.78
C GLY A 117 23.08 -16.76 -20.19
N PRO A 118 23.98 -15.90 -20.70
CA PRO A 118 24.58 -16.14 -22.01
C PRO A 118 25.26 -17.51 -21.99
N THR A 119 24.76 -18.44 -22.81
CA THR A 119 25.50 -19.66 -23.16
C THR A 119 26.74 -19.21 -23.91
N GLY A 120 27.90 -19.45 -23.30
CA GLY A 120 29.21 -19.18 -23.91
C GLY A 120 29.52 -20.09 -25.08
#